data_AF-A0A1X0NX66-F1
#
_entry.id   AF-A0A1X0NX66-F1
#
_cell.length_a   1.000
_cell.length_b   1.000
_cell.length_c   1.000
_cell.angle_alpha   90.00
_cell.angle_beta   90.00
_cell.angle_gamma   90.00
#
_symmetry.space_group_name_H-M   'P 1'
#
loop_
_entity.id
_entity.type
_entity.pdbx_description
1 polymer ?
#
loop_
_entity_poly.entity_id
_entity_poly.type
_entity_poly.pdbx_seq_one_letter_code
_entity_poly.pdbx_strand_id
1 'polypeptide(L)'
;MIAICTEVKARYHIAVSTRFVERVSGTVENVTAESVYRRALNENLKDITDVGTIPYGLASQVSAVLSAPLVLQVNSSRDATQPLRPCADTTEEEMTFGAALQKNTNTRLLRLVLSDGHVEIPAIELSTLHIFRGIPVPGEKLLIKEGAEVKNGAIIMTDDCIEPLGGEVQQLKREFLALRNRSDIPYQTSTGLEAAPRFQPLHFGTAAAATVPNRTQVNGNRGASVYNKNNNGNRGRGRGRGYHGRNGSGQRQNGPNITSRGGRQDQSRGHNPL
;
A
#
# COMPACT_ATOMS: atom_id res chain seq x y z
N MET A 1 9.52 -34.38 20.36
CA MET A 1 8.87 -33.28 19.61
C MET A 1 8.93 -31.95 20.33
N ILE A 2 8.40 -31.82 21.55
CA ILE A 2 8.42 -30.53 22.30
C ILE A 2 9.83 -29.95 22.44
N ALA A 3 10.83 -30.77 22.76
CA ALA A 3 12.23 -30.32 22.86
C ALA A 3 12.74 -29.67 21.56
N ILE A 4 12.42 -30.25 20.40
CA ILE A 4 12.80 -29.71 19.08
C ILE A 4 12.06 -28.39 18.82
N CYS A 5 10.76 -28.30 19.12
CA CYS A 5 10.01 -27.05 19.00
C CYS A 5 10.67 -25.91 19.82
N THR A 6 11.04 -26.20 21.08
CA THR A 6 11.70 -25.23 21.96
C THR A 6 13.07 -24.84 21.43
N GLU A 7 13.86 -25.80 20.93
CA GLU A 7 15.18 -25.53 20.35
C GLU A 7 15.09 -24.69 19.08
N VAL A 8 14.12 -24.97 18.19
CA VAL A 8 13.88 -24.19 16.97
C VAL A 8 13.50 -22.75 17.32
N LYS A 9 12.59 -22.55 18.28
CA LYS A 9 12.20 -21.21 18.74
C LYS A 9 13.38 -20.46 19.38
N ALA A 10 14.19 -21.15 20.18
CA ALA A 10 15.32 -20.54 20.86
C ALA A 10 16.45 -20.14 19.91
N ARG A 11 16.77 -20.98 18.91
CA ARG A 11 17.89 -20.75 17.98
C ARG A 11 17.54 -19.93 16.76
N TYR A 12 16.32 -20.08 16.24
CA TYR A 12 15.91 -19.52 14.95
C TYR A 12 14.71 -18.57 15.06
N HIS A 13 14.20 -18.32 16.26
CA HIS A 13 13.10 -17.37 16.54
C HIS A 13 11.79 -17.63 15.76
N ILE A 14 11.64 -18.83 15.19
CA ILE A 14 10.42 -19.27 14.53
C ILE A 14 9.64 -20.21 15.45
N ALA A 15 8.35 -19.95 15.62
CA ALA A 15 7.46 -20.87 16.33
C ALA A 15 7.02 -21.99 15.39
N VAL A 16 6.97 -23.21 15.91
CA VAL A 16 6.47 -24.39 15.19
C VAL A 16 5.65 -25.29 16.11
N SER A 17 4.59 -25.89 15.57
CA SER A 17 3.71 -26.83 16.25
C SER A 17 4.35 -28.20 16.35
N THR A 18 3.96 -28.97 17.37
CA THR A 18 4.41 -30.37 17.50
C THR A 18 3.94 -31.20 16.32
N ARG A 19 2.72 -30.95 15.81
CA ARG A 19 2.15 -31.58 14.61
C ARG A 19 3.01 -31.36 13.38
N PHE A 20 3.56 -30.15 13.20
CA PHE A 20 4.47 -29.88 12.10
C PHE A 20 5.77 -30.68 12.23
N VAL A 21 6.38 -30.72 13.42
CA VAL A 21 7.60 -31.50 13.66
C VAL A 21 7.37 -33.00 13.43
N GLU A 22 6.21 -33.54 13.81
CA GLU A 22 5.81 -34.93 13.52
C GLU A 22 5.74 -35.20 12.02
N ARG A 23 5.14 -34.29 11.23
CA ARG A 23 5.12 -34.41 9.76
C ARG A 23 6.53 -34.43 9.17
N VAL A 24 7.42 -33.56 9.66
CA VAL A 24 8.83 -33.55 9.22
C VAL A 24 9.52 -34.86 9.58
N SER A 25 9.24 -35.41 10.77
CA SER A 25 9.80 -36.70 11.22
C SER A 25 9.37 -37.89 10.38
N GLY A 26 8.19 -37.83 9.74
CA GLY A 26 7.76 -38.85 8.78
C GLY A 26 8.52 -38.80 7.44
N THR A 27 9.24 -37.71 7.16
CA THR A 27 9.94 -37.49 5.88
C THR A 27 11.47 -37.51 5.99
N VAL A 28 12.00 -37.29 7.19
CA VAL A 28 13.44 -37.17 7.45
C VAL A 28 13.82 -38.11 8.58
N GLU A 29 14.80 -38.99 8.34
CA GLU A 29 15.22 -40.02 9.31
C GLU A 29 15.84 -39.42 10.58
N ASN A 30 16.59 -38.32 10.48
CA ASN A 30 17.23 -37.64 11.60
C ASN A 30 16.74 -36.19 11.73
N VAL A 31 15.66 -35.99 12.48
CA VAL A 31 15.10 -34.65 12.70
C VAL A 31 15.95 -33.84 13.66
N THR A 32 16.46 -32.72 13.16
CA THR A 32 17.20 -31.72 13.93
C THR A 32 16.44 -30.40 13.92
N ALA A 33 16.77 -29.48 14.83
CA ALA A 33 16.20 -28.13 14.81
C ALA A 33 16.48 -27.41 13.48
N GLU A 34 17.65 -27.63 12.89
CA GLU A 34 18.03 -27.05 11.60
C GLU A 34 17.19 -27.62 10.44
N SER A 35 16.92 -28.92 10.40
CA SER A 35 16.08 -29.51 9.35
C SER A 35 14.63 -29.01 9.44
N VAL A 36 14.11 -28.88 10.67
CA VAL A 36 12.78 -28.30 10.91
C VAL A 36 12.73 -26.84 10.49
N TYR A 37 13.74 -26.05 10.86
CA TYR A 37 13.85 -24.64 10.46
C TYR A 37 13.87 -24.47 8.94
N ARG A 38 14.74 -25.20 8.23
CA ARG A 38 14.80 -25.15 6.75
C ARG A 38 13.47 -25.50 6.11
N ARG A 39 12.75 -26.47 6.67
CA ARG A 39 11.42 -26.82 6.17
C ARG A 39 10.42 -25.70 6.45
N ALA A 40 10.42 -25.15 7.66
CA ALA A 40 9.50 -24.09 8.08
C ALA A 40 9.61 -22.82 7.22
N LEU A 41 10.81 -22.48 6.73
CA LEU A 41 10.98 -21.33 5.82
C LEU A 41 10.12 -21.42 4.56
N ASN A 42 9.81 -22.64 4.09
CA ASN A 42 9.04 -22.89 2.87
C ASN A 42 7.56 -23.24 3.10
N GLU A 43 7.10 -23.14 4.35
CA GLU A 43 5.72 -23.42 4.72
C GLU A 43 5.02 -22.12 5.12
N ASN A 44 3.69 -22.12 5.06
CA ASN A 44 2.90 -21.00 5.55
C ASN A 44 2.90 -21.00 7.08
N LEU A 45 3.25 -19.87 7.72
CA LEU A 45 3.29 -19.80 9.19
C LEU A 45 1.97 -20.18 9.84
N LYS A 46 0.84 -19.86 9.20
CA LYS A 46 -0.50 -20.26 9.66
C LYS A 46 -0.68 -21.78 9.81
N ASP A 47 0.01 -22.57 8.99
CA ASP A 47 -0.16 -24.02 8.94
C ASP A 47 0.85 -24.77 9.83
N ILE A 48 1.83 -24.05 10.38
CA ILE A 48 2.90 -24.62 11.19
C ILE A 48 2.97 -24.03 12.59
N THR A 49 2.22 -22.98 12.92
CA THR A 49 2.19 -22.35 14.25
C THR A 49 0.85 -22.59 14.95
N ASP A 50 0.88 -23.01 16.21
CA ASP A 50 -0.34 -23.15 17.02
C ASP A 50 -0.69 -21.85 17.77
N VAL A 51 0.32 -21.02 18.05
CA VAL A 51 0.21 -19.81 18.88
C VAL A 51 0.94 -18.67 18.19
N GLY A 52 0.32 -17.49 18.17
CA GLY A 52 0.93 -16.27 17.68
C GLY A 52 2.17 -15.85 18.50
N THR A 53 3.15 -15.27 17.82
CA THR A 53 4.39 -14.76 18.40
C THR A 53 4.38 -13.24 18.53
N ILE A 54 3.52 -12.53 17.79
CA ILE A 54 3.34 -11.09 17.92
C ILE A 54 2.67 -10.79 19.27
N PRO A 55 3.28 -9.93 20.12
CA PRO A 55 2.68 -9.51 21.39
C PRO A 55 1.27 -8.93 21.21
N TYR A 56 0.35 -9.35 22.08
CA TYR A 56 -1.03 -8.88 22.03
C TYR A 56 -1.11 -7.35 22.11
N GLY A 57 -1.89 -6.75 21.21
CA GLY A 57 -2.11 -5.30 21.17
C GLY A 57 -0.92 -4.49 20.64
N LEU A 58 0.16 -5.11 20.15
CA LEU A 58 1.31 -4.40 19.56
C LEU A 58 0.88 -3.48 18.40
N ALA A 59 -0.01 -3.98 17.53
CA ALA A 59 -0.56 -3.22 16.41
C ALA A 59 -1.49 -2.06 16.82
N SER A 60 -1.84 -1.94 18.10
CA SER A 60 -2.65 -0.83 18.63
C SER A 60 -1.81 0.21 19.38
N GLN A 61 -0.51 -0.02 19.54
CA GLN A 61 0.37 0.89 20.27
C GLN A 61 0.73 2.12 19.42
N VAL A 62 0.66 3.31 20.03
CA VAL A 62 1.14 4.55 19.40
C VAL A 62 2.67 4.55 19.30
N SER A 63 3.35 4.04 20.31
CA SER A 63 4.81 3.84 20.32
C SER A 63 5.15 2.65 21.21
N ALA A 64 5.96 1.73 20.70
CA ALA A 64 6.48 0.58 21.44
C ALA A 64 7.84 0.17 20.85
N VAL A 65 8.52 -0.76 21.53
CA VAL A 65 9.77 -1.39 21.07
C VAL A 65 9.58 -2.89 21.19
N LEU A 66 9.99 -3.64 20.17
CA LEU A 66 9.95 -5.10 20.20
C LEU A 66 10.91 -5.63 21.26
N SER A 67 10.37 -6.37 22.24
CA SER A 67 11.12 -6.92 23.38
C SER A 67 11.82 -8.25 23.09
N ALA A 68 11.57 -8.84 21.93
CA ALA A 68 12.18 -10.09 21.50
C ALA A 68 12.23 -10.13 19.96
N PRO A 69 13.20 -10.86 19.38
CA PRO A 69 13.24 -11.07 17.95
C PRO A 69 12.09 -11.96 17.47
N LEU A 70 11.56 -11.67 16.28
CA LEU A 70 10.41 -12.36 15.70
C LEU A 70 10.68 -12.73 14.24
N VAL A 71 10.43 -13.99 13.88
CA VAL A 71 10.33 -14.38 12.47
C VAL A 71 8.88 -14.20 12.00
N LEU A 72 8.69 -13.37 10.98
CA LEU A 72 7.40 -13.09 10.37
C LEU A 72 7.42 -13.43 8.87
N GLN A 73 6.25 -13.75 8.34
CA GLN A 73 6.02 -13.99 6.92
C GLN A 73 5.47 -12.76 6.24
N VAL A 74 5.98 -12.45 5.05
CA VAL A 74 5.41 -11.43 4.17
C VAL A 74 4.10 -11.95 3.59
N ASN A 75 2.98 -11.30 3.88
CA ASN A 75 1.68 -11.58 3.26
C ASN A 75 1.44 -10.70 2.03
N SER A 76 1.85 -9.44 2.09
CA SER A 76 1.82 -8.54 0.94
C SER A 76 2.91 -7.48 1.06
N SER A 77 3.27 -6.91 -0.09
CA SER A 77 4.30 -5.90 -0.22
C SER A 77 3.94 -4.92 -1.31
N ARG A 78 4.34 -3.66 -1.13
CA ARG A 78 4.28 -2.65 -2.19
C ARG A 78 5.30 -1.56 -1.95
N ASP A 79 5.71 -0.91 -3.02
CA ASP A 79 6.38 0.38 -2.95
C ASP A 79 5.32 1.48 -2.76
N ALA A 80 5.33 2.11 -1.59
CA ALA A 80 4.42 3.18 -1.21
C ALA A 80 4.68 4.49 -1.96
N THR A 81 5.80 4.60 -2.67
CA THR A 81 6.07 5.75 -3.56
C THR A 81 5.36 5.63 -4.90
N GLN A 82 4.85 4.44 -5.23
CA GLN A 82 4.11 4.19 -6.45
C GLN A 82 2.62 4.48 -6.27
N PRO A 83 1.95 4.97 -7.32
CA PRO A 83 0.51 5.14 -7.28
C PRO A 83 -0.16 3.77 -7.11
N LEU A 84 -1.18 3.72 -6.24
CA LEU A 84 -1.98 2.50 -6.03
C LEU A 84 -2.72 2.06 -7.29
N ARG A 85 -2.93 2.98 -8.23
CA ARG A 85 -3.56 2.74 -9.52
C ARG A 85 -2.69 3.40 -10.58
N PRO A 86 -1.99 2.63 -11.42
CA PRO A 86 -1.35 3.17 -12.61
C PRO A 86 -2.38 3.93 -13.44
N CYS A 87 -1.99 5.06 -14.02
CA CYS A 87 -2.88 5.79 -14.92
C CYS A 87 -3.17 4.92 -16.14
N ALA A 88 -4.40 4.98 -16.67
CA ALA A 88 -4.80 4.24 -17.87
C ALA A 88 -4.06 4.70 -19.16
N ASP A 89 -3.20 5.71 -19.04
CA ASP A 89 -2.39 6.27 -20.12
C ASP A 89 -0.90 5.91 -19.96
N THR A 90 -0.53 5.22 -18.87
CA THR A 90 0.84 4.77 -18.65
C THR A 90 1.16 3.66 -19.67
N THR A 91 2.16 3.92 -20.51
CA THR A 91 2.61 2.96 -21.52
C THR A 91 3.39 1.81 -20.88
N GLU A 92 3.46 0.66 -21.55
CA GLU A 92 4.30 -0.48 -21.09
C GLU A 92 5.77 -0.06 -20.93
N GLU A 93 6.25 0.85 -21.78
CA GLU A 93 7.60 1.41 -21.71
C GLU A 93 7.81 2.24 -20.43
N GLU A 94 6.86 3.08 -20.05
CA GLU A 94 6.89 3.84 -18.80
C GLU A 94 6.77 2.94 -17.57
N MET A 95 5.97 1.88 -17.62
CA MET A 95 5.87 0.88 -16.54
C MET A 95 7.19 0.13 -16.37
N THR A 96 7.83 -0.26 -17.48
CA THR A 96 9.11 -0.96 -17.49
C THR A 96 10.22 -0.05 -17.00
N PHE A 97 10.23 1.22 -17.42
CA PHE A 97 11.17 2.23 -16.95
C PHE A 97 11.00 2.50 -15.45
N GLY A 98 9.76 2.65 -14.96
CA GLY A 98 9.46 2.78 -13.53
C GLY A 98 9.94 1.59 -12.71
N ALA A 99 9.72 0.37 -13.18
CA ALA A 99 10.19 -0.85 -12.52
C ALA A 99 11.72 -0.99 -12.53
N ALA A 100 12.40 -0.54 -13.59
CA ALA A 100 13.86 -0.49 -13.65
C ALA A 100 14.43 0.56 -12.69
N LEU A 101 13.75 1.70 -12.55
CA LEU A 101 14.11 2.76 -11.60
C LEU A 101 14.04 2.25 -10.15
N GLN A 102 13.01 1.47 -9.80
CA GLN A 102 12.82 0.91 -8.45
C GLN A 102 13.97 0.02 -7.95
N LYS A 103 14.71 -0.62 -8.85
CA LYS A 103 15.86 -1.47 -8.49
C LYS A 103 17.11 -0.65 -8.17
N ASN A 104 17.18 0.59 -8.65
CA ASN A 104 18.39 1.41 -8.63
C ASN A 104 18.22 2.77 -7.92
N THR A 105 17.02 3.14 -7.45
CA THR A 105 16.83 4.40 -6.72
C THR A 105 16.79 4.21 -5.21
N ASN A 106 17.51 5.09 -4.52
CA ASN A 106 17.47 5.25 -3.07
C ASN A 106 16.21 5.99 -2.59
N THR A 107 15.12 5.91 -3.37
CA THR A 107 13.89 6.69 -3.15
C THR A 107 12.68 5.82 -2.85
N ARG A 108 12.77 4.50 -2.98
CA ARG A 108 11.64 3.61 -2.70
C ARG A 108 11.34 3.59 -1.20
N LEU A 109 10.06 3.36 -0.88
CA LEU A 109 9.60 3.14 0.49
C LEU A 109 8.64 1.95 0.51
N LEU A 110 9.10 0.82 1.02
CA LEU A 110 8.32 -0.39 1.10
C LEU A 110 7.33 -0.33 2.26
N ARG A 111 6.09 -0.72 1.95
CA ARG A 111 5.07 -1.06 2.93
C ARG A 111 4.77 -2.55 2.80
N LEU A 112 5.05 -3.29 3.86
CA LEU A 112 4.77 -4.71 3.97
C LEU A 112 3.60 -4.94 4.92
N VAL A 113 2.91 -6.06 4.74
CA VAL A 113 2.04 -6.66 5.75
C VAL A 113 2.70 -7.97 6.15
N LEU A 114 3.09 -8.05 7.41
CA LEU A 114 3.77 -9.20 7.98
C LEU A 114 2.82 -9.99 8.88
N SER A 115 3.02 -11.30 9.00
CA SER A 115 2.21 -12.14 9.88
C SER A 115 3.04 -13.21 10.57
N ASP A 116 2.66 -13.56 11.79
CA ASP A 116 3.14 -14.74 12.51
C ASP A 116 2.30 -15.99 12.24
N GLY A 117 1.32 -15.92 11.33
CA GLY A 117 0.33 -16.96 11.05
C GLY A 117 -1.02 -16.74 11.74
N HIS A 118 -1.10 -15.82 12.71
CA HIS A 118 -2.31 -15.57 13.51
C HIS A 118 -2.75 -14.10 13.42
N VAL A 119 -1.80 -13.19 13.57
CA VAL A 119 -2.01 -11.74 13.54
C VAL A 119 -1.20 -11.14 12.40
N GLU A 120 -1.71 -10.06 11.83
CA GLU A 120 -0.99 -9.26 10.86
C GLU A 120 -0.53 -7.95 11.49
N ILE A 121 0.66 -7.51 11.11
CA ILE A 121 1.22 -6.21 11.50
C ILE A 121 1.83 -5.52 10.28
N PRO A 122 1.49 -4.23 10.03
CA PRO A 122 2.15 -3.45 9.01
C PRO A 122 3.64 -3.25 9.34
N ALA A 123 4.49 -3.25 8.33
CA ALA A 123 5.88 -2.83 8.46
C ALA A 123 6.20 -1.81 7.37
N ILE A 124 6.91 -0.74 7.74
CA ILE A 124 7.20 0.39 6.86
C ILE A 124 8.69 0.64 6.86
N GLU A 125 9.25 0.73 5.67
CA GLU A 125 10.62 1.15 5.43
C GLU A 125 10.80 2.61 5.83
N LEU A 126 11.76 2.89 6.72
CA LEU A 126 12.08 4.27 7.12
C LEU A 126 12.89 4.99 6.03
N SER A 127 13.83 4.27 5.43
CA SER A 127 14.71 4.68 4.33
C SER A 127 14.97 3.46 3.45
N THR A 128 15.27 3.64 2.17
CA THR A 128 15.54 2.51 1.26
C THR A 128 16.57 1.54 1.85
N LEU A 129 16.13 0.32 2.14
CA LEU A 129 16.89 -0.78 2.73
C LEU A 129 17.54 -1.58 1.61
N HIS A 130 18.85 -1.55 1.57
CA HIS A 130 19.63 -2.23 0.53
C HIS A 130 19.72 -3.74 0.75
N ILE A 131 19.37 -4.20 1.97
CA ILE A 131 19.26 -5.64 2.27
C ILE A 131 18.22 -6.33 1.39
N PHE A 132 17.20 -5.58 0.95
CA PHE A 132 16.24 -6.04 -0.04
C PHE A 132 16.76 -5.78 -1.46
N ARG A 133 17.14 -6.85 -2.17
CA ARG A 133 17.53 -6.77 -3.60
C ARG A 133 16.36 -6.48 -4.55
N GLY A 134 15.13 -6.51 -4.04
CA GLY A 134 13.88 -6.23 -4.74
C GLY A 134 12.74 -6.13 -3.75
N ILE A 135 11.51 -5.96 -4.24
CA ILE A 135 10.32 -5.97 -3.38
C ILE A 135 10.12 -7.40 -2.85
N PRO A 136 10.11 -7.63 -1.51
CA PRO A 136 9.87 -8.95 -0.95
C PRO A 136 8.54 -9.54 -1.44
N VAL A 137 8.50 -10.83 -1.76
CA VAL A 137 7.27 -11.46 -2.31
C VAL A 137 6.49 -12.21 -1.22
N PRO A 138 5.17 -12.39 -1.39
CA PRO A 138 4.37 -13.17 -0.45
C PRO A 138 4.94 -14.56 -0.19
N GLY A 139 5.05 -14.92 1.09
CA GLY A 139 5.60 -16.18 1.57
C GLY A 139 7.05 -16.10 2.08
N GLU A 140 7.82 -15.09 1.68
CA GLU A 140 9.17 -14.87 2.20
C GLU A 140 9.15 -14.62 3.71
N LYS A 141 10.21 -15.06 4.40
CA LYS A 141 10.39 -14.91 5.85
C LYS A 141 11.40 -13.82 6.17
N LEU A 142 11.08 -13.00 7.16
CA LEU A 142 11.92 -11.93 7.67
C LEU A 142 12.11 -12.13 9.18
N LEU A 143 13.35 -11.97 9.64
CA LEU A 143 13.65 -11.80 11.06
C LEU A 143 13.62 -10.31 11.39
N ILE A 144 12.78 -9.96 12.36
CA ILE A 144 12.76 -8.65 12.99
C ILE A 144 13.55 -8.77 14.28
N LYS A 145 14.63 -8.02 14.43
CA LYS A 145 15.49 -8.08 15.61
C LYS A 145 14.84 -7.39 16.81
N GLU A 146 15.29 -7.78 17.99
CA GLU A 146 14.96 -7.09 19.23
C GLU A 146 15.35 -5.61 19.15
N GLY A 147 14.56 -4.74 19.77
CA GLY A 147 14.82 -3.30 19.76
C GLY A 147 14.20 -2.55 18.58
N ALA A 148 13.61 -3.26 17.60
CA ALA A 148 12.90 -2.63 16.50
C ALA A 148 11.74 -1.76 17.00
N GLU A 149 11.65 -0.53 16.48
CA GLU A 149 10.59 0.40 16.87
C GLU A 149 9.25 0.04 16.24
N VAL A 150 8.18 0.24 17.01
CA VAL A 150 6.80 0.17 16.53
C VAL A 150 6.16 1.54 16.75
N LYS A 151 5.67 2.17 15.69
CA LYS A 151 4.98 3.47 15.74
C LYS A 151 3.61 3.35 15.08
N ASN A 152 2.56 3.80 15.77
CA ASN A 152 1.18 3.73 15.32
C ASN A 152 0.79 2.34 14.79
N GLY A 153 1.21 1.30 15.52
CA GLY A 153 0.93 -0.10 15.18
C GLY A 153 1.73 -0.66 14.01
N ALA A 154 2.71 0.06 13.46
CA ALA A 154 3.56 -0.40 12.36
C ALA A 154 5.01 -0.57 12.83
N ILE A 155 5.65 -1.67 12.42
CA ILE A 155 7.09 -1.88 12.61
C ILE A 155 7.83 -0.91 11.70
N ILE A 156 8.76 -0.15 12.27
CA ILE A 156 9.64 0.74 11.53
C ILE A 156 10.89 -0.04 11.15
N MET A 157 11.04 -0.31 9.86
CA MET A 157 12.12 -1.12 9.32
C MET A 157 13.35 -0.26 9.00
N THR A 158 14.49 -0.70 9.50
CA THR A 158 15.83 -0.12 9.32
C THR A 158 16.83 -1.26 9.03
N ASP A 159 17.99 -0.95 8.43
CA ASP A 159 18.94 -2.00 7.99
C ASP A 159 19.53 -2.79 9.18
N ASP A 160 19.56 -2.19 10.36
CA ASP A 160 20.03 -2.83 11.59
C ASP A 160 19.00 -3.80 12.18
N CYS A 161 17.69 -3.55 12.00
CA CYS A 161 16.65 -4.31 12.67
C CYS A 161 15.98 -5.41 11.81
N ILE A 162 16.27 -5.46 10.50
CA ILE A 162 15.69 -6.45 9.58
C ILE A 162 16.76 -7.39 9.04
N GLU A 163 16.41 -8.67 8.93
CA GLU A 163 17.22 -9.68 8.25
C GLU A 163 16.32 -10.60 7.40
N PRO A 164 16.43 -10.57 6.05
CA PRO A 164 15.71 -11.49 5.19
C PRO A 164 16.23 -12.92 5.36
N LEU A 165 15.34 -13.84 5.73
CA LEU A 165 15.65 -15.27 5.84
C LEU A 165 15.34 -16.03 4.53
N GLY A 166 14.60 -15.39 3.61
CA GLY A 166 14.18 -15.99 2.35
C GLY A 166 13.09 -17.04 2.55
N GLY A 167 13.21 -18.17 1.86
CA GLY A 167 12.15 -19.18 1.78
C GLY A 167 11.00 -18.74 0.89
N GLU A 168 10.18 -19.70 0.47
CA GLU A 168 9.02 -19.43 -0.36
C GLU A 168 7.82 -20.29 0.03
N VAL A 169 6.63 -19.70 0.04
CA VAL A 169 5.38 -20.45 0.17
C VAL A 169 4.81 -20.63 -1.24
N GLN A 170 4.97 -21.84 -1.79
CA GLN A 170 4.65 -22.11 -3.20
C GLN A 170 3.21 -21.73 -3.60
N GLN A 171 2.25 -21.91 -2.69
CA GLN A 171 0.87 -21.50 -2.94
C GLN A 171 0.76 -19.97 -3.10
N LEU A 172 1.25 -19.20 -2.13
CA LEU A 172 1.20 -17.74 -2.16
C LEU A 172 1.97 -17.16 -3.35
N LYS A 173 3.12 -17.76 -3.69
CA LYS A 173 3.90 -17.37 -4.87
C LYS A 173 3.12 -17.59 -6.17
N ARG A 174 2.44 -18.74 -6.32
CA ARG A 174 1.61 -19.01 -7.50
C ARG A 174 0.44 -18.04 -7.61
N GLU A 175 -0.24 -17.77 -6.50
CA GLU A 175 -1.35 -16.81 -6.44
C GLU A 175 -0.88 -15.39 -6.78
N PHE A 176 0.25 -14.96 -6.22
CA PHE A 176 0.86 -13.66 -6.50
C PHE A 176 1.24 -13.50 -7.98
N LEU A 177 1.88 -14.50 -8.58
CA LEU A 177 2.23 -14.47 -10.01
C LEU A 177 0.99 -14.48 -10.90
N ALA A 178 -0.05 -15.24 -10.54
CA ALA A 178 -1.30 -15.26 -11.29
C ALA A 178 -2.03 -13.90 -11.26
N LEU A 179 -2.02 -13.20 -10.12
CA LEU A 179 -2.57 -11.85 -10.00
C LEU A 179 -1.76 -10.84 -10.81
N ARG A 180 -0.42 -10.93 -10.75
CA ARG A 180 0.47 -10.05 -11.52
C ARG A 180 0.25 -10.21 -13.04
N ASN A 181 0.14 -11.44 -13.52
CA ASN A 181 -0.12 -11.71 -14.93
C ASN A 181 -1.52 -11.24 -15.38
N ARG A 182 -2.47 -11.10 -14.45
CA ARG A 182 -3.80 -10.52 -14.73
C ARG A 182 -3.78 -9.00 -14.75
N SER A 183 -2.95 -8.35 -13.92
CA SER A 183 -2.78 -6.90 -13.95
C SER A 183 -2.08 -6.40 -15.22
N ASP A 184 -1.40 -7.29 -15.96
CA ASP A 184 -0.82 -7.01 -17.28
C ASP A 184 -1.88 -7.03 -18.42
N ILE A 185 -3.16 -7.28 -18.10
CA ILE A 185 -4.26 -7.16 -19.08
C ILE A 185 -4.76 -5.71 -19.09
N PRO A 186 -4.55 -4.95 -20.17
CA PRO A 186 -5.08 -3.61 -20.28
C PRO A 186 -6.60 -3.72 -20.36
N TYR A 187 -7.30 -3.06 -19.44
CA TYR A 187 -8.76 -2.92 -19.42
C TYR A 187 -9.56 -4.19 -19.05
N GLN A 188 -10.01 -4.24 -17.79
CA GLN A 188 -11.33 -4.77 -17.47
C GLN A 188 -12.17 -3.71 -16.76
N THR A 189 -12.79 -2.83 -17.54
CA THR A 189 -13.95 -2.04 -17.11
C THR A 189 -15.18 -2.94 -17.07
N SER A 190 -15.24 -3.92 -16.16
CA SER A 190 -16.47 -4.68 -15.95
C SER A 190 -16.54 -5.43 -14.63
N THR A 191 -16.00 -4.90 -13.53
CA THR A 191 -16.40 -5.25 -12.15
C THR A 191 -15.77 -4.27 -11.14
N GLY A 192 -16.17 -3.00 -11.23
CA GLY A 192 -16.32 -2.13 -10.06
C GLY A 192 -15.11 -1.53 -9.34
N LEU A 193 -13.87 -2.05 -9.38
CA LEU A 193 -12.84 -1.55 -8.45
C LEU A 193 -11.37 -1.43 -8.93
N GLU A 194 -10.98 -1.87 -10.14
CA GLU A 194 -9.55 -2.09 -10.42
C GLU A 194 -8.83 -1.09 -11.36
N ALA A 195 -9.51 -0.06 -11.88
CA ALA A 195 -8.83 1.06 -12.54
C ALA A 195 -9.54 2.38 -12.27
N ALA A 196 -8.77 3.45 -12.01
CA ALA A 196 -9.36 4.79 -12.03
C ALA A 196 -9.81 5.08 -13.47
N PRO A 197 -11.07 5.49 -13.70
CA PRO A 197 -11.52 5.84 -15.04
C PRO A 197 -10.66 6.99 -15.58
N ARG A 198 -10.41 7.00 -16.90
CA ARG A 198 -9.72 8.11 -17.56
C ARG A 198 -10.40 9.42 -17.19
N PHE A 199 -9.62 10.38 -16.70
CA PHE A 199 -10.12 11.73 -16.50
C PHE A 199 -10.46 12.31 -17.87
N GLN A 200 -11.75 12.44 -18.16
CA GLN A 200 -12.19 13.19 -19.33
C GLN A 200 -12.08 14.68 -18.99
N PRO A 201 -11.31 15.48 -19.76
CA PRO A 201 -11.24 16.92 -19.54
C PRO A 201 -12.66 17.51 -19.57
N LEU A 202 -12.97 18.35 -18.59
CA LEU A 202 -14.26 18.99 -18.52
C LEU A 202 -14.30 20.10 -19.57
N HIS A 203 -14.99 19.83 -20.68
CA HIS A 203 -15.14 20.79 -21.76
C HIS A 203 -16.20 21.82 -21.35
N PHE A 204 -15.76 22.99 -20.89
CA PHE A 204 -16.65 24.13 -20.75
C PHE A 204 -16.94 24.69 -22.16
N GLY A 205 -18.15 24.46 -22.66
CA GLY A 205 -18.59 25.10 -23.90
C GLY A 205 -18.71 26.61 -23.70
N THR A 206 -17.89 27.39 -24.39
CA THR A 206 -18.35 28.70 -24.87
C THR A 206 -19.41 28.42 -25.94
N ALA A 207 -20.65 28.22 -25.52
CA ALA A 207 -21.80 28.25 -26.42
C ALA A 207 -22.02 29.71 -26.86
N ALA A 208 -21.12 30.22 -27.70
CA ALA A 208 -21.38 31.38 -28.54
C ALA A 208 -21.76 30.84 -29.93
N ALA A 209 -23.06 30.88 -30.20
CA ALA A 209 -23.70 30.96 -31.51
C ALA A 209 -23.13 30.08 -32.65
N ALA A 210 -23.77 28.94 -32.91
CA ALA A 210 -24.00 28.48 -34.28
C ALA A 210 -25.06 27.37 -34.32
N THR A 211 -26.18 27.69 -34.99
CA THR A 211 -27.07 26.79 -35.76
C THR A 211 -27.67 25.56 -35.08
N VAL A 212 -28.97 25.68 -34.84
CA VAL A 212 -29.96 24.62 -34.58
C VAL A 212 -29.83 23.46 -35.59
N PRO A 213 -29.65 22.20 -35.15
CA PRO A 213 -29.88 21.05 -36.01
C PRO A 213 -31.37 20.66 -35.98
N ASN A 214 -31.89 20.45 -37.18
CA ASN A 214 -33.25 20.07 -37.53
C ASN A 214 -33.72 18.82 -36.75
N ARG A 215 -34.87 18.92 -36.07
CA ARG A 215 -35.49 17.81 -35.34
C ARG A 215 -36.18 16.89 -36.36
N THR A 216 -35.65 15.68 -36.52
CA THR A 216 -36.30 14.59 -37.26
C THR A 216 -37.66 14.29 -36.63
N GLN A 217 -38.73 14.56 -37.39
CA GLN A 217 -40.09 14.13 -37.07
C GLN A 217 -40.18 12.61 -37.25
N VAL A 218 -40.35 11.89 -36.13
CA VAL A 218 -40.78 10.49 -36.16
C VAL A 218 -42.31 10.51 -36.14
N ASN A 219 -42.88 10.09 -37.28
CA ASN A 219 -44.31 9.86 -37.48
C ASN A 219 -44.74 8.60 -36.71
N GLY A 220 -45.60 8.74 -35.71
CA GLY A 220 -46.21 7.64 -34.97
C GLY A 220 -47.73 7.80 -34.96
N ASN A 221 -48.40 7.04 -35.82
CA ASN A 221 -49.85 7.01 -35.98
C ASN A 221 -50.54 6.30 -34.80
N ARG A 222 -51.63 6.92 -34.33
CA ARG A 222 -52.90 6.35 -33.82
C ARG A 222 -52.89 5.37 -32.62
N GLY A 223 -53.58 5.79 -31.56
CA GLY A 223 -54.21 4.93 -30.56
C GLY A 223 -54.97 5.73 -29.51
N ALA A 224 -56.28 5.90 -29.69
CA ALA A 224 -57.17 6.60 -28.76
C ALA A 224 -57.58 5.69 -27.59
N SER A 225 -57.64 6.21 -26.35
CA SER A 225 -58.58 5.77 -25.31
C SER A 225 -58.65 6.75 -24.12
N VAL A 226 -59.68 7.59 -24.15
CA VAL A 226 -60.72 7.89 -23.14
C VAL A 226 -60.54 7.46 -21.66
N TYR A 227 -60.88 8.42 -20.76
CA TYR A 227 -61.19 8.40 -19.31
C TYR A 227 -60.19 7.79 -18.31
N ASN A 228 -59.65 8.63 -17.41
CA ASN A 228 -60.10 8.58 -16.00
C ASN A 228 -59.74 9.84 -15.19
N LYS A 229 -60.68 10.23 -14.35
CA LYS A 229 -60.66 11.37 -13.42
C LYS A 229 -60.65 10.75 -12.02
N ASN A 230 -59.64 11.03 -11.19
CA ASN A 230 -59.80 11.42 -9.78
C ASN A 230 -58.54 11.23 -8.91
N ASN A 231 -58.36 12.25 -8.08
CA ASN A 231 -57.97 12.25 -6.67
C ASN A 231 -56.54 12.57 -6.22
N ASN A 232 -56.55 13.51 -5.27
CA ASN A 232 -55.66 13.76 -4.14
C ASN A 232 -54.33 14.46 -4.40
N GLY A 233 -54.40 15.79 -4.36
CA GLY A 233 -54.07 16.51 -3.13
C GLY A 233 -52.69 16.27 -2.54
N ASN A 234 -51.78 17.22 -2.78
CA ASN A 234 -51.00 17.78 -1.66
C ASN A 234 -50.48 19.19 -2.01
N ARG A 235 -50.92 20.17 -1.22
CA ARG A 235 -50.35 21.52 -1.18
C ARG A 235 -49.07 21.45 -0.36
N GLY A 236 -47.92 21.75 -0.96
CA GLY A 236 -46.64 21.84 -0.27
C GLY A 236 -45.73 22.87 -0.91
N ARG A 237 -45.75 24.09 -0.36
CA ARG A 237 -44.82 25.18 -0.66
C ARG A 237 -43.38 24.75 -0.27
N GLY A 238 -42.39 25.03 -1.11
CA GLY A 238 -40.99 24.66 -0.82
C GLY A 238 -39.95 25.43 -1.63
N ARG A 239 -39.92 26.76 -1.44
CA ARG A 239 -38.81 27.72 -1.62
C ARG A 239 -37.57 27.24 -2.39
N GLY A 240 -37.42 27.79 -3.61
CA GLY A 240 -36.10 28.02 -4.20
C GLY A 240 -35.31 28.99 -3.33
N ARG A 241 -34.08 28.61 -2.97
CA ARG A 241 -33.04 29.51 -2.49
C ARG A 241 -31.94 29.51 -3.54
N GLY A 242 -31.98 30.51 -4.42
CA GLY A 242 -30.78 31.00 -5.07
C GLY A 242 -29.88 31.63 -4.00
N TYR A 243 -28.59 31.33 -4.05
CA TYR A 243 -27.58 32.13 -3.39
C TYR A 243 -26.62 32.69 -4.42
N HIS A 244 -26.53 34.01 -4.36
CA HIS A 244 -25.81 34.91 -5.22
C HIS A 244 -24.30 34.71 -5.15
N GLY A 245 -23.66 34.77 -6.32
CA GLY A 245 -22.26 35.15 -6.41
C GLY A 245 -22.05 36.58 -5.91
N ARG A 246 -20.92 36.81 -5.25
CA ARG A 246 -20.41 38.15 -5.01
C ARG A 246 -18.93 38.20 -5.32
N ASN A 247 -18.65 38.96 -6.37
CA ASN A 247 -17.36 39.49 -6.78
C ASN A 247 -16.61 40.11 -5.59
N GLY A 248 -15.32 39.80 -5.49
CA GLY A 248 -14.35 40.48 -4.65
C GLY A 248 -13.15 40.91 -5.48
N SER A 249 -13.31 42.01 -6.20
CA SER A 249 -12.23 42.78 -6.83
C SER A 249 -11.48 43.57 -5.76
N GLY A 250 -10.18 43.30 -5.57
CA GLY A 250 -9.28 44.09 -4.73
C GLY A 250 -8.07 44.57 -5.52
N GLN A 251 -8.01 45.88 -5.74
CA GLN A 251 -7.00 46.61 -6.51
C GLN A 251 -5.60 46.56 -5.89
N ARG A 252 -4.60 46.52 -6.78
CA ARG A 252 -3.21 46.95 -6.54
C ARG A 252 -3.16 48.45 -6.23
N GLN A 253 -2.40 48.86 -5.22
CA GLN A 253 -1.75 50.16 -5.18
C GLN A 253 -0.33 50.05 -4.60
N ASN A 254 0.58 50.77 -5.26
CA ASN A 254 2.03 50.85 -5.03
C ASN A 254 2.38 51.76 -3.84
N GLY A 255 3.41 51.35 -3.07
CA GLY A 255 4.52 52.16 -2.51
C GLY A 255 4.22 53.32 -1.54
N PRO A 256 5.20 53.79 -0.72
CA PRO A 256 6.63 53.94 -1.10
C PRO A 256 7.69 53.55 -0.04
N ASN A 257 8.96 53.67 -0.50
CA ASN A 257 10.26 53.57 0.18
C ASN A 257 10.43 54.32 1.52
N ILE A 258 11.34 53.81 2.37
CA ILE A 258 12.40 54.48 3.17
C ILE A 258 13.32 53.35 3.71
N THR A 259 14.48 53.07 3.11
CA THR A 259 15.86 53.57 3.38
C THR A 259 16.46 53.30 4.79
N SER A 260 17.63 52.63 4.75
CA SER A 260 18.80 52.77 5.66
C SER A 260 18.70 52.13 7.06
N ARG A 261 19.71 51.46 7.64
CA ARG A 261 21.18 51.51 7.44
C ARG A 261 21.84 50.39 8.27
N GLY A 262 22.86 49.73 7.69
CA GLY A 262 24.13 49.25 8.30
C GLY A 262 24.08 48.20 9.43
N GLY A 263 24.89 47.16 9.48
CA GLY A 263 26.11 46.82 8.72
C GLY A 263 27.18 46.36 9.71
N ARG A 264 27.80 45.19 9.46
CA ARG A 264 29.25 44.99 9.61
C ARG A 264 29.64 43.57 9.19
N GLN A 265 30.54 43.55 8.22
CA GLN A 265 31.47 42.46 7.91
C GLN A 265 32.38 42.22 9.12
N ASP A 266 32.84 40.99 9.31
CA ASP A 266 34.27 40.79 9.45
C ASP A 266 34.69 39.42 8.89
N GLN A 267 35.71 39.47 8.04
CA GLN A 267 36.47 38.32 7.55
C GLN A 267 37.61 38.07 8.54
N SER A 268 38.00 36.81 8.78
CA SER A 268 39.38 36.35 8.58
C SER A 268 39.65 34.95 9.15
N ARG A 269 40.35 34.13 8.32
CA ARG A 269 41.51 33.25 8.61
C ARG A 269 41.34 32.24 9.77
N GLY A 270 41.38 30.93 9.59
CA GLY A 270 42.41 30.14 8.90
C GLY A 270 43.50 29.69 9.89
N HIS A 271 43.45 28.42 10.35
CA HIS A 271 44.59 27.52 10.67
C HIS A 271 44.17 26.29 11.49
N ASN A 272 44.38 25.10 10.92
CA ASN A 272 45.04 23.95 11.59
C ASN A 272 46.57 24.17 11.42
N PRO A 273 47.48 23.66 12.26
CA PRO A 273 47.50 22.26 12.74
C PRO A 273 47.97 22.03 14.20
N LEU A 274 47.56 20.89 14.79
CA LEU A 274 48.40 19.76 15.23
C LEU A 274 47.47 18.67 15.80
#